data_AF-A0A1V5JQG9-F1
#
_entry.id   AF-A0A1V5JQG9-F1
#
_cell.length_a   1.000
_cell.length_b   1.000
_cell.length_c   1.000
_cell.angle_alpha   90.00
_cell.angle_beta   90.00
_cell.angle_gamma   90.00
#
_symmetry.space_group_name_H-M   'P 1'
#
loop_
_entity.id
_entity.type
_entity.pdbx_description
1 polymer ?
#
loop_
_entity_poly.entity_id
_entity_poly.type
_entity_poly.pdbx_seq_one_letter_code
_entity_poly.pdbx_strand_id
1 'polypeptide(L)'
;MARLIHMSEAASLALHGALLLASPEGRRWTVRELAKEVAASEAHFYKVIQRLAHQGLVRSIRGPGGGVELTRPPETISFLEIYEAVEGPLSPAGCLLGRPSCPVPGCCFDGLLEAASAQIEDYLAHTTLGEYWRRSEGQGGGPGGPGTAEPG
;
A
#
# COMPACT_ATOMS: atom_id res chain seq x y z
N MET A 1 17.12 -11.83 -2.45
CA MET A 1 16.24 -12.94 -2.00
C MET A 1 15.03 -13.00 -2.90
N ALA A 2 14.58 -14.19 -3.30
CA ALA A 2 13.32 -14.34 -4.02
C ALA A 2 12.15 -14.08 -3.05
N ARG A 3 11.15 -13.32 -3.50
CA ARG A 3 9.88 -13.13 -2.78
C ARG A 3 8.80 -13.89 -3.53
N LEU A 4 7.95 -14.60 -2.79
CA LEU A 4 6.85 -15.38 -3.37
C LEU A 4 5.77 -14.46 -4.00
N ILE A 5 5.55 -13.28 -3.39
CA ILE A 5 4.62 -12.26 -3.88
C ILE A 5 5.44 -11.05 -4.35
N HIS A 6 5.11 -10.55 -5.54
CA HIS A 6 5.69 -9.31 -6.06
C HIS A 6 4.88 -8.11 -5.54
N MET A 7 5.45 -7.40 -4.56
CA MET A 7 4.98 -6.08 -4.13
C MET A 7 5.98 -5.05 -4.66
N SER A 8 5.52 -4.12 -5.50
CA SER A 8 6.40 -3.07 -5.99
C SER A 8 6.80 -2.14 -4.85
N GLU A 9 7.87 -1.37 -5.04
CA GLU A 9 8.25 -0.32 -4.11
C GLU A 9 7.14 0.74 -3.99
N ALA A 10 6.52 1.14 -5.09
CA ALA A 10 5.45 2.14 -5.10
C ALA A 10 4.22 1.68 -4.30
N ALA A 11 3.81 0.42 -4.44
CA ALA A 11 2.73 -0.19 -3.67
C ALA A 11 3.02 -0.20 -2.17
N SER A 12 4.25 -0.58 -1.80
CA SER A 12 4.68 -0.56 -0.40
C SER A 12 4.67 0.86 0.17
N LEU A 13 5.22 1.83 -0.55
CA LEU A 13 5.22 3.24 -0.12
C LEU A 13 3.80 3.79 0.01
N ALA A 14 2.90 3.46 -0.91
CA ALA A 14 1.51 3.89 -0.88
C ALA A 14 0.77 3.37 0.35
N LEU A 15 0.89 2.07 0.63
CA LEU A 15 0.25 1.42 1.78
C LEU A 15 0.77 1.99 3.11
N HIS A 16 2.09 2.09 3.29
CA HIS A 16 2.66 2.63 4.52
C HIS A 16 2.32 4.11 4.69
N GLY A 17 2.39 4.89 3.60
CA GLY A 17 1.96 6.29 3.59
C GLY A 17 0.51 6.48 4.00
N ALA A 18 -0.40 5.67 3.43
CA ALA A 18 -1.81 5.70 3.76
C ALA A 18 -2.08 5.28 5.21
N LEU A 19 -1.34 4.31 5.75
CA LEU A 19 -1.44 3.90 7.15
C LEU A 19 -0.97 5.01 8.11
N LEU A 20 0.10 5.73 7.79
CA LEU A 20 0.54 6.89 8.57
C LEU A 20 -0.53 8.00 8.59
N LEU A 21 -1.17 8.25 7.45
CA LEU A 21 -2.30 9.19 7.34
C LEU A 21 -3.54 8.71 8.10
N ALA A 22 -3.74 7.40 8.20
CA ALA A 22 -4.83 6.78 8.94
C ALA A 22 -4.57 6.64 10.44
N SER A 23 -3.40 7.06 10.94
CA SER A 23 -3.02 6.88 12.35
C SER A 23 -4.04 7.52 13.30
N PRO A 24 -4.44 6.83 14.39
CA PRO A 24 -5.36 7.35 15.41
C PRO A 24 -4.88 8.63 16.09
N GLU A 25 -3.57 8.91 16.06
CA GLU A 25 -2.97 10.13 16.62
C GLU A 25 -3.52 11.42 16.00
N GLY A 26 -4.16 11.33 14.82
CA GLY A 26 -4.86 12.45 14.19
C GLY A 26 -3.95 13.61 13.78
N ARG A 27 -2.64 13.39 13.72
CA ARG A 27 -1.68 14.41 13.31
C ARG A 27 -1.76 14.65 11.80
N ARG A 28 -1.51 15.90 11.39
CA ARG A 28 -1.35 16.23 9.96
C ARG A 28 0.04 15.89 9.49
N TRP A 29 0.13 15.44 8.26
CA TRP A 29 1.38 15.03 7.63
C TRP A 29 1.66 15.84 6.39
N THR A 30 2.89 16.28 6.21
CA THR A 30 3.41 16.75 4.93
C THR A 30 3.97 15.59 4.10
N VAL A 31 4.06 15.75 2.78
CA VAL A 31 4.71 14.76 1.90
C VAL A 31 6.15 14.52 2.34
N ARG A 32 6.86 15.57 2.76
CA ARG A 32 8.23 15.50 3.26
C ARG A 32 8.36 14.65 4.52
N GLU A 33 7.45 14.81 5.47
CA GLU A 33 7.44 14.01 6.70
C GLU A 33 7.12 12.54 6.39
N LEU A 34 6.09 12.27 5.58
CA LEU A 34 5.76 10.90 5.18
C LEU A 34 6.95 10.22 4.48
N ALA A 35 7.57 10.91 3.51
CA ALA A 35 8.73 10.40 2.80
C ALA A 35 9.88 10.02 3.74
N LYS A 36 10.11 10.83 4.78
CA LYS A 36 11.11 10.55 5.82
C LYS A 36 10.80 9.27 6.59
N GLU A 37 9.56 9.08 7.04
CA GLU A 37 9.19 7.89 7.83
C GLU A 37 9.30 6.59 7.03
N VAL A 38 8.99 6.63 5.73
CA VAL A 38 9.10 5.45 4.85
C VAL A 38 10.47 5.33 4.18
N ALA A 39 11.46 6.12 4.61
CA ALA A 39 12.82 6.14 4.07
C ALA A 39 12.90 6.31 2.54
N ALA A 40 12.03 7.13 1.96
CA ALA A 40 12.01 7.46 0.53
C ALA A 40 12.43 8.91 0.27
N SER A 41 12.91 9.20 -0.93
CA SER A 41 13.08 10.60 -1.35
C SER A 41 11.74 11.31 -1.46
N GLU A 42 11.68 12.59 -1.09
CA GLU A 42 10.45 13.39 -1.18
C GLU A 42 9.88 13.41 -2.59
N ALA A 43 10.74 13.53 -3.62
CA ALA A 43 10.31 13.52 -5.02
C ALA A 43 9.69 12.17 -5.45
N HIS A 44 10.23 11.05 -4.96
CA HIS A 44 9.66 9.74 -5.25
C HIS A 44 8.31 9.56 -4.57
N PHE A 45 8.25 9.84 -3.27
CA PHE A 45 7.03 9.70 -2.49
C PHE A 45 5.93 10.67 -2.94
N TYR A 46 6.29 11.86 -3.40
CA TYR A 46 5.35 12.80 -4.00
C TYR A 46 4.60 12.20 -5.21
N LYS A 47 5.29 11.44 -6.07
CA LYS A 47 4.63 10.76 -7.21
C LYS A 47 3.62 9.72 -6.73
N VAL A 48 3.93 9.02 -5.65
CA VAL A 48 3.00 8.07 -5.02
C VAL A 48 1.76 8.80 -4.50
N ILE A 49 1.94 9.90 -3.75
CA ILE A 49 0.82 10.73 -3.26
C ILE A 49 -0.01 11.30 -4.41
N GLN A 50 0.61 11.71 -5.53
CA GLN A 50 -0.13 12.17 -6.71
C GLN A 50 -1.03 11.09 -7.31
N ARG A 51 -0.56 9.84 -7.38
CA ARG A 51 -1.38 8.71 -7.87
C ARG A 51 -2.58 8.45 -6.95
N LEU A 52 -2.35 8.45 -5.63
CA LEU A 52 -3.43 8.32 -4.65
C LEU A 52 -4.44 9.49 -4.74
N ALA A 53 -3.95 10.72 -4.96
CA ALA A 53 -4.80 11.89 -5.13
C ALA A 53 -5.62 11.84 -6.42
N HIS A 54 -5.04 11.32 -7.49
CA HIS A 54 -5.73 11.14 -8.77
C HIS A 54 -6.91 10.16 -8.66
N GLN A 55 -6.76 9.11 -7.85
CA GLN A 55 -7.85 8.19 -7.51
C GLN A 55 -8.78 8.71 -6.40
N GLY A 56 -8.57 9.94 -5.93
CA GLY A 56 -9.42 10.56 -4.91
C GLY A 56 -9.32 9.92 -3.53
N LEU A 57 -8.22 9.24 -3.22
CA LEU A 57 -7.98 8.59 -1.92
C LEU A 57 -7.36 9.55 -0.90
N VAL A 58 -6.55 10.50 -1.38
CA VAL A 58 -5.95 11.56 -0.57
C VAL A 58 -6.18 12.92 -1.22
N ARG A 59 -6.08 13.99 -0.42
CA ARG A 59 -6.07 15.36 -0.92
C ARG A 59 -5.02 16.19 -0.20
N SER A 60 -4.52 17.23 -0.88
CA SER A 60 -3.57 18.18 -0.31
C SER A 60 -4.29 19.41 0.23
N ILE A 61 -3.96 19.80 1.45
CA ILE A 61 -4.36 21.06 2.06
C ILE A 61 -3.24 22.09 1.84
N ARG A 62 -3.59 23.26 1.30
CA ARG A 62 -2.65 24.37 1.06
C ARG A 62 -2.59 25.32 2.26
N GLY A 63 -1.47 26.03 2.39
CA GLY A 63 -1.27 27.09 3.40
C GLY A 63 -0.45 26.64 4.62
N PRO A 64 -0.21 27.55 5.58
CA PRO A 64 0.45 27.23 6.85
C PRO A 64 -0.32 26.12 7.60
N GLY A 65 0.36 25.05 8.01
CA GLY A 65 -0.28 23.87 8.60
C GLY A 65 -1.06 23.00 7.59
N GLY A 66 -0.78 23.19 6.30
CA GLY A 66 -1.22 22.30 5.22
C GLY A 66 -0.56 20.93 5.30
N GLY A 67 -0.90 20.05 4.36
CA GLY A 67 -0.45 18.66 4.39
C GLY A 67 -1.24 17.77 3.44
N VAL A 68 -1.24 16.48 3.73
CA VAL A 68 -1.97 15.44 3.03
C VAL A 68 -2.93 14.79 4.02
N GLU A 69 -4.14 14.49 3.59
CA GLU A 69 -5.14 13.78 4.38
C GLU A 69 -5.93 12.80 3.51
N LEU A 70 -6.51 11.77 4.14
CA LEU A 70 -7.46 10.88 3.50
C LEU A 70 -8.73 11.64 3.12
N THR A 71 -9.34 11.28 2.00
CA THR A 71 -10.60 11.90 1.54
C THR A 71 -11.83 11.30 2.22
N ARG A 72 -11.70 10.10 2.79
CA ARG A 72 -12.76 9.30 3.41
C ARG A 72 -12.25 8.65 4.71
N PRO A 73 -13.15 8.19 5.60
CA PRO A 73 -12.75 7.49 6.82
C PRO A 73 -11.90 6.24 6.52
N PRO A 74 -10.86 5.95 7.33
CA PRO A 74 -9.93 4.85 7.08
C PRO A 74 -10.61 3.47 7.10
N GLU A 75 -11.77 3.33 7.74
CA GLU A 75 -12.60 2.13 7.76
C GLU A 75 -13.25 1.80 6.41
N THR A 76 -13.23 2.76 5.47
CA THR A 76 -13.87 2.64 4.15
C THR A 76 -12.86 2.57 3.01
N ILE A 77 -11.57 2.56 3.32
CA ILE A 77 -10.47 2.50 2.35
C ILE A 77 -9.76 1.16 2.53
N SER A 78 -9.91 0.29 1.55
CA SER A 78 -9.25 -1.02 1.49
C SER A 78 -7.79 -0.92 1.09
N PHE A 79 -7.00 -1.95 1.43
CA PHE A 79 -5.63 -2.08 0.94
C PHE A 79 -5.62 -2.28 -0.58
N LEU A 80 -6.64 -2.94 -1.14
CA LEU A 80 -6.79 -3.11 -2.59
C LEU A 80 -6.91 -1.77 -3.30
N GLU A 81 -7.74 -0.84 -2.82
CA GLU A 81 -7.86 0.50 -3.41
C GLU A 81 -6.53 1.26 -3.42
N ILE A 82 -5.75 1.18 -2.33
CA ILE A 82 -4.41 1.80 -2.27
C ILE A 82 -3.45 1.13 -3.27
N TYR A 83 -3.47 -0.20 -3.34
CA TYR A 83 -2.62 -0.99 -4.23
C TYR A 83 -2.92 -0.66 -5.70
N GLU A 84 -4.19 -0.76 -6.11
CA GLU A 84 -4.61 -0.54 -7.48
C GLU A 84 -4.43 0.91 -7.92
N ALA A 85 -4.50 1.87 -7.00
CA ALA A 85 -4.22 3.26 -7.31
C ALA A 85 -2.78 3.50 -7.81
N VAL A 86 -1.83 2.63 -7.45
CA VAL A 86 -0.42 2.79 -7.83
C VAL A 86 0.10 1.74 -8.80
N GLU A 87 -0.38 0.50 -8.73
CA GLU A 87 -0.03 -0.59 -9.66
C GLU A 87 -0.98 -0.70 -10.86
N GLY A 88 -2.22 -0.23 -10.70
CA GLY A 88 -3.33 -0.54 -11.61
C GLY A 88 -4.12 -1.77 -11.16
N PRO A 89 -5.20 -2.11 -11.89
CA PRO A 89 -6.09 -3.21 -11.52
C PRO A 89 -5.36 -4.55 -11.43
N LEU A 90 -5.73 -5.37 -10.44
CA LEU A 90 -5.27 -6.75 -10.42
C LEU A 90 -5.86 -7.49 -11.62
N SER A 91 -4.99 -8.12 -12.41
CA SER A 91 -5.41 -8.95 -13.53
C SER A 91 -5.45 -10.41 -13.10
N PRO A 92 -6.49 -11.18 -13.48
CA PRO A 92 -6.51 -12.63 -13.31
C PRO A 92 -5.22 -13.21 -13.91
N ALA A 93 -4.59 -14.12 -13.18
CA ALA A 93 -3.26 -14.59 -13.53
C ALA A 93 -3.20 -15.12 -14.97
N GLY A 94 -2.39 -14.48 -15.81
CA GLY A 94 -2.05 -14.95 -17.14
C GLY A 94 -0.94 -16.01 -17.12
N CYS A 95 -0.61 -16.57 -18.29
CA CYS A 95 0.54 -17.45 -18.43
C CYS A 95 1.82 -16.75 -17.94
N LEU A 96 2.55 -17.36 -17.01
CA LEU A 96 3.81 -16.79 -16.46
C LEU A 96 4.91 -16.60 -17.52
N LEU A 97 4.80 -17.26 -18.67
CA LEU A 97 5.70 -17.06 -19.80
C LEU A 97 5.32 -15.83 -20.66
N GLY A 98 4.20 -15.17 -20.37
CA GLY A 98 3.70 -14.03 -21.14
C GLY A 98 3.30 -14.39 -22.57
N ARG A 99 2.95 -15.65 -22.84
CA ARG A 99 2.64 -16.16 -24.17
C ARG A 99 1.14 -16.47 -24.32
N PRO A 100 0.59 -16.32 -25.54
CA PRO A 100 -0.81 -16.66 -25.80
C PRO A 100 -1.08 -18.18 -25.77
N SER A 101 -0.06 -19.01 -25.92
CA SER A 101 -0.18 -20.48 -25.91
C SER A 101 0.90 -21.13 -25.07
N CYS A 102 0.51 -22.09 -24.23
CA CYS A 102 1.40 -22.90 -23.42
C CYS A 102 2.04 -24.01 -24.29
N PRO A 103 3.35 -24.32 -24.15
CA PRO A 103 4.00 -25.38 -24.93
C PRO A 103 3.64 -26.80 -24.46
N VAL A 104 3.02 -26.94 -23.28
CA VAL A 104 2.49 -28.22 -22.79
C VAL A 104 0.97 -28.24 -22.93
N PRO A 105 0.31 -29.42 -23.00
CA PRO A 105 -1.14 -29.50 -22.94
C PRO A 105 -1.65 -28.94 -21.60
N GLY A 106 -2.42 -27.85 -21.65
CA GLY A 106 -2.83 -27.10 -20.46
C GLY A 106 -1.72 -26.22 -19.86
N CYS A 107 -2.01 -25.53 -18.76
CA CYS A 107 -0.98 -24.81 -18.00
C CYS A 107 -0.52 -25.67 -16.83
N CYS A 108 0.79 -25.80 -16.58
CA CYS A 108 1.28 -26.50 -15.38
C CYS A 108 0.94 -25.76 -14.06
N PHE A 109 0.48 -24.52 -14.18
CA PHE A 109 -0.02 -23.68 -13.09
C PHE A 109 -1.53 -23.41 -13.20
N ASP A 110 -2.23 -24.17 -14.04
CA ASP A 110 -3.69 -24.05 -14.22
C ASP A 110 -4.40 -24.18 -12.87
N GLY A 111 -5.38 -23.32 -12.62
CA GLY A 111 -6.11 -23.22 -11.35
C GLY A 111 -5.30 -22.70 -10.15
N LEU A 112 -4.00 -23.02 -10.03
CA LEU A 112 -3.18 -22.58 -8.90
C LEU A 112 -3.02 -21.06 -8.86
N LEU A 113 -2.62 -20.45 -9.97
CA LEU A 113 -2.39 -19.02 -10.00
C LEU A 113 -3.69 -18.22 -9.86
N GLU A 114 -4.77 -18.70 -10.48
CA GLU A 114 -6.09 -18.10 -10.34
C GLU A 114 -6.55 -18.12 -8.88
N ALA A 115 -6.48 -19.29 -8.22
CA ALA A 115 -6.86 -19.43 -6.83
C ALA A 115 -5.98 -18.60 -5.89
N ALA A 116 -4.66 -18.58 -6.12
CA ALA A 116 -3.73 -17.79 -5.32
C ALA A 116 -3.94 -16.28 -5.48
N SER A 117 -4.10 -15.81 -6.73
CA SER A 117 -4.40 -14.40 -7.01
C SER A 117 -5.73 -13.97 -6.40
N ALA A 118 -6.78 -14.79 -6.53
CA ALA A 118 -8.08 -14.51 -5.93
C ALA A 118 -8.01 -14.41 -4.41
N GLN A 119 -7.23 -15.26 -3.74
CA GLN A 119 -7.03 -15.17 -2.29
C GLN A 119 -6.29 -13.89 -1.87
N ILE A 120 -5.28 -13.47 -2.63
CA ILE A 120 -4.55 -12.23 -2.34
C ILE A 120 -5.45 -11.01 -2.56
N GLU A 121 -6.18 -10.98 -3.67
CA GLU A 121 -7.14 -9.93 -3.99
C GLU A 121 -8.21 -9.81 -2.90
N ASP A 122 -8.84 -10.93 -2.53
CA ASP A 122 -9.84 -10.98 -1.47
C ASP A 122 -9.30 -10.47 -0.13
N TYR A 123 -8.08 -10.86 0.23
CA TYR A 123 -7.42 -10.37 1.44
C TYR A 123 -7.21 -8.84 1.41
N LEU A 124 -6.72 -8.31 0.28
CA LEU A 124 -6.50 -6.86 0.12
C LEU A 124 -7.82 -6.09 0.10
N ALA A 125 -8.87 -6.64 -0.51
CA ALA A 125 -10.19 -6.02 -0.62
C ALA A 125 -10.87 -5.89 0.74
N HIS A 126 -10.73 -6.91 1.58
CA HIS A 126 -11.39 -6.96 2.88
C HIS A 126 -10.54 -6.41 4.04
N THR A 127 -9.28 -6.04 3.79
CA THR A 127 -8.43 -5.37 4.80
C THR A 127 -8.50 -3.86 4.61
N THR A 128 -9.05 -3.14 5.59
CA THR A 128 -9.12 -1.66 5.55
C THR A 128 -8.02 -0.99 6.37
N LEU A 129 -7.69 0.27 6.06
CA LEU A 129 -6.73 1.07 6.86
C LEU A 129 -7.16 1.15 8.34
N GLY A 130 -8.46 1.35 8.58
CA GLY A 130 -9.02 1.43 9.93
C GLY A 130 -9.01 0.07 10.65
N GLU A 131 -9.27 -1.02 9.94
CA GLU A 131 -9.15 -2.36 10.52
C GLU A 131 -7.72 -2.70 10.92
N TYR A 132 -6.73 -2.34 10.10
CA TYR A 132 -5.33 -2.52 10.45
C TYR A 132 -5.00 -1.89 11.80
N TRP A 133 -5.38 -0.63 12.00
CA TRP A 133 -5.13 0.08 13.26
C TRP A 133 -5.90 -0.52 14.45
N ARG A 134 -7.16 -0.93 14.26
CA ARG A 134 -7.90 -1.64 15.34
C ARG A 134 -7.22 -2.95 15.76
N ARG A 135 -6.64 -3.69 14.81
CA ARG A 135 -5.96 -4.97 15.09
C ARG A 135 -4.57 -4.76 15.71
N SER A 136 -3.88 -3.69 15.38
CA SER A 136 -2.55 -3.39 15.91
C SER A 136 -2.59 -2.88 17.35
N GLU A 137 -3.65 -2.18 17.76
CA GLU A 137 -3.84 -1.75 19.17
C GLU A 137 -4.06 -2.93 20.14
N GLY A 138 -4.65 -4.04 19.67
CA GLY A 138 -4.84 -5.26 20.45
C GLY A 138 -3.62 -6.18 20.51
N GLN A 139 -2.61 -5.94 19.68
CA GLN A 139 -1.38 -6.73 19.60
C GLN A 139 -0.22 -5.84 20.04
N GLY A 140 0.15 -5.91 21.33
CA GLY A 140 1.28 -5.19 21.91
C GLY A 140 2.49 -5.22 20.97
N GLY A 141 2.95 -4.04 20.59
CA GLY A 141 3.71 -3.80 19.37
C GLY A 141 4.98 -4.62 19.18
N GLY A 142 5.36 -4.78 17.91
CA GLY A 142 6.71 -5.11 17.48
C GLY A 142 6.85 -5.08 15.96
N PRO A 143 8.07 -4.87 15.44
CA PRO A 143 9.02 -3.80 15.74
C PRO A 143 9.06 -2.78 14.58
N GLY A 144 9.13 -1.49 14.89
CA GLY A 144 9.26 -0.47 13.84
C GLY A 144 9.17 0.98 14.31
N GLY A 145 9.60 1.27 15.54
CA GLY A 145 9.88 2.66 15.92
C GLY A 145 11.27 3.03 15.40
N PRO A 146 11.49 4.21 14.79
CA PRO A 146 12.84 4.70 14.56
C PRO A 146 13.51 4.86 15.93
N GLY A 147 14.53 4.02 16.16
CA GLY A 147 15.34 4.01 17.36
C GLY A 147 15.85 5.41 17.68
N THR A 148 15.73 5.73 18.96
CA THR A 148 16.38 6.84 19.64
C THR A 148 17.79 7.07 19.13
N ALA A 149 18.08 8.33 18.81
CA ALA A 149 19.45 8.82 18.68
C ALA A 149 20.26 8.45 19.92
N GLU A 150 21.35 7.72 19.76
CA GLU A 150 22.43 7.68 20.74
C GLU A 150 23.42 8.81 20.44
N PRO A 151 23.88 9.55 21.47
CA PRO A 151 24.95 10.53 21.34
C PRO A 151 26.32 9.85 21.52
N GLY A 152 27.27 10.23 20.65
CA GLY A 152 28.69 9.92 20.75
C GLY A 152 29.50 10.94 19.99
#